data_AF-A0A7X7MHN8-F1
#
_entry.id   AF-A0A7X7MHN8-F1
#
_cell.length_a   1.000
_cell.length_b   1.000
_cell.length_c   1.000
_cell.angle_alpha   90.00
_cell.angle_beta   90.00
_cell.angle_gamma   90.00
#
_symmetry.space_group_name_H-M   'P 1'
#
loop_
_entity.id
_entity.type
_entity.pdbx_description
1 polymer ?
#
loop_
_entity_poly.entity_id
_entity_poly.type
_entity_poly.pdbx_seq_one_letter_code
_entity_poly.pdbx_strand_id
1 'polypeptide(L)'
;MSNLLPKLSMLLLTVLGLSACKTVQPPAYPVANMFPTVDITAKLDTLRPCLISPEQLQSAMQSMHIWQLLQTAGLPPTEMPIVARGLSERGYAEIDARRASSPLLWVSFTSPAKNKLFLRAGFAKIPPYDCRQGLLLEKVPGDRNLRTLNQNGRQILQRTAVWQPYQRDDGQFQILQIFADQPNTVSHWEVYKEFTLPAGP
;
A
#
# COMPACT_ATOMS: atom_id res chain seq x y z
N MET A 1 51.13 -20.40 30.65
CA MET A 1 49.66 -20.32 30.47
C MET A 1 49.19 -18.89 30.08
N SER A 2 49.94 -18.12 29.27
CA SER A 2 49.63 -16.70 28.98
C SER A 2 49.07 -16.40 27.57
N ASN A 3 49.05 -17.38 26.65
CA ASN A 3 48.69 -17.15 25.24
C ASN A 3 47.24 -17.53 24.87
N LEU A 4 46.41 -17.96 25.83
CA LEU A 4 45.03 -18.38 25.59
C LEU A 4 44.01 -17.24 25.69
N LEU A 5 44.18 -16.31 26.64
CA LEU A 5 43.32 -15.14 26.81
C LEU A 5 43.23 -14.21 25.59
N PRO A 6 44.35 -13.82 24.92
CA PRO A 6 44.26 -12.90 23.78
C PRO A 6 43.60 -13.55 22.56
N LYS A 7 43.80 -14.87 22.37
CA LYS A 7 43.16 -15.64 21.29
C LYS A 7 41.67 -15.80 21.50
N LEU A 8 41.23 -16.04 22.75
CA LEU A 8 39.81 -16.13 23.09
C LEU A 8 39.10 -14.78 22.90
N SER A 9 39.78 -13.69 23.27
CA SER A 9 39.24 -12.32 23.13
C SER A 9 39.09 -11.91 21.66
N MET A 10 40.08 -12.27 20.81
CA MET A 10 40.03 -11.99 19.37
C MET A 10 38.96 -12.82 18.65
N LEU A 11 38.74 -14.07 19.10
CA LEU A 11 37.66 -14.94 18.61
C LEU A 11 36.28 -14.40 19.02
N LEU A 12 36.13 -13.90 20.25
CA LEU A 12 34.88 -13.31 20.73
C LEU A 12 34.54 -12.04 19.93
N LEU A 13 35.53 -11.19 19.67
CA LEU A 13 35.40 -9.97 18.85
C LEU A 13 35.01 -10.27 17.40
N THR A 14 35.53 -11.35 16.81
CA THR A 14 35.13 -11.77 15.46
C THR A 14 33.72 -12.34 15.43
N VAL A 15 33.32 -13.14 16.43
CA VAL A 15 31.94 -13.66 16.54
C VAL A 15 30.92 -12.53 16.78
N LEU A 16 31.26 -11.54 17.62
CA LEU A 16 30.45 -10.35 17.86
C LEU A 16 30.38 -9.45 16.61
N GLY A 17 31.50 -9.26 15.91
CA GLY A 17 31.56 -8.48 14.67
C GLY A 17 30.78 -9.11 13.51
N LEU A 18 30.77 -10.44 13.41
CA LEU A 18 29.97 -11.18 12.42
C LEU A 18 28.48 -11.20 12.75
N SER A 19 28.11 -11.15 14.04
CA SER A 19 26.71 -11.10 14.49
C SER A 19 26.08 -9.71 14.36
N ALA A 20 26.89 -8.64 14.33
CA ALA A 20 26.43 -7.27 14.12
C ALA A 20 26.04 -6.97 12.66
N CYS A 21 26.44 -7.81 11.72
CA CYS A 21 26.12 -7.70 10.29
C CYS A 21 25.01 -8.66 9.86
N LYS A 22 23.96 -8.84 10.68
CA LYS A 22 22.71 -9.40 10.16
C LYS A 22 22.07 -8.35 9.25
N THR A 23 22.36 -8.43 7.96
CA THR A 23 21.53 -7.78 6.94
C THR A 23 20.10 -8.29 7.12
N VAL A 24 19.24 -7.48 7.72
CA VAL A 24 17.82 -7.77 7.83
C VAL A 24 17.30 -7.89 6.40
N GLN A 25 17.09 -9.12 5.95
CA GLN A 25 16.44 -9.37 4.67
C GLN A 25 14.98 -8.97 4.85
N PRO A 26 14.50 -7.99 4.08
CA PRO A 26 13.10 -7.60 4.15
C PRO A 26 12.24 -8.79 3.69
N PRO A 27 11.06 -8.95 4.30
CA PRO A 27 10.19 -10.08 4.01
C PRO A 27 9.74 -10.10 2.54
N ALA A 28 9.55 -11.31 2.02
CA ALA A 28 9.02 -11.56 0.67
C ALA A 28 7.50 -11.78 0.68
N TYR A 29 6.81 -11.16 1.63
CA TYR A 29 5.34 -11.17 1.78
C TYR A 29 4.84 -9.73 2.01
N PRO A 30 3.54 -9.46 1.82
CA PRO A 30 2.99 -8.13 2.03
C PRO A 30 3.05 -7.69 3.49
N VAL A 31 3.45 -6.44 3.74
CA VAL A 31 3.62 -5.89 5.10
C VAL A 31 2.85 -4.59 5.25
N ALA A 32 2.11 -4.43 6.35
CA ALA A 32 1.42 -3.21 6.70
C ALA A 32 2.39 -2.16 7.27
N ASN A 33 2.22 -0.92 6.83
CA ASN A 33 2.93 0.24 7.34
C ASN A 33 1.93 1.35 7.70
N MET A 34 2.23 2.11 8.75
CA MET A 34 1.46 3.29 9.16
C MET A 34 2.09 4.60 8.65
N PHE A 35 3.19 4.48 7.90
CA PHE A 35 3.91 5.60 7.33
C PHE A 35 3.77 5.58 5.81
N PRO A 36 3.62 6.73 5.19
CA PRO A 36 3.37 6.83 3.76
C PRO A 36 4.65 6.61 2.96
N THR A 37 4.76 5.45 2.31
CA THR A 37 5.89 5.15 1.41
C THR A 37 5.47 5.06 -0.05
N VAL A 38 4.17 4.95 -0.34
CA VAL A 38 3.67 4.73 -1.71
C VAL A 38 2.90 5.92 -2.27
N ASP A 39 1.96 6.50 -1.52
CA ASP A 39 1.09 7.55 -2.04
C ASP A 39 0.40 8.33 -0.92
N ILE A 40 0.53 9.65 -0.95
CA ILE A 40 -0.42 10.56 -0.31
C ILE A 40 -0.73 11.67 -1.29
N THR A 41 -1.75 11.42 -2.12
CA THR A 41 -2.34 12.45 -2.97
C THR A 41 -3.08 13.47 -2.11
N ALA A 42 -3.68 13.02 -1.00
CA ALA A 42 -4.19 13.89 0.06
C ALA A 42 -3.04 14.39 0.94
N LYS A 43 -3.13 15.61 1.47
CA LYS A 43 -2.19 16.03 2.53
C LYS A 43 -2.48 15.19 3.77
N LEU A 44 -1.46 14.61 4.42
CA LEU A 44 -1.65 13.87 5.68
C LEU A 44 -2.49 14.64 6.69
N ASP A 45 -2.27 15.96 6.76
CA ASP A 45 -2.99 16.87 7.68
C ASP A 45 -4.50 16.97 7.41
N THR A 46 -4.96 16.52 6.23
CA THR A 46 -6.38 16.49 5.85
C THR A 46 -7.04 15.16 6.18
N LEU A 47 -6.27 14.12 6.50
CA LEU A 47 -6.80 12.82 6.88
C LEU A 47 -7.33 12.86 8.33
N ARG A 48 -8.33 12.03 8.60
CA ARG A 48 -9.02 11.97 9.88
C ARG A 48 -8.95 10.55 10.43
N PRO A 49 -8.72 10.39 11.75
CA PRO A 49 -8.96 9.15 12.46
C PRO A 49 -10.27 8.48 12.06
N CYS A 50 -10.19 7.20 11.73
CA CYS A 50 -11.30 6.39 11.29
C CYS A 50 -11.32 5.07 12.06
N LEU A 51 -12.37 4.86 12.85
CA LEU A 51 -12.57 3.60 13.55
C LEU A 51 -13.12 2.57 12.55
N ILE A 52 -12.37 1.51 12.35
CA ILE A 52 -12.73 0.44 11.42
C ILE A 52 -12.19 -0.88 11.95
N SER A 53 -13.00 -1.94 11.85
CA SER A 53 -12.58 -3.28 12.26
C SER A 53 -11.75 -3.98 11.15
N PRO A 54 -10.89 -4.94 11.51
CA PRO A 54 -10.21 -5.80 10.53
C PRO A 54 -11.17 -6.48 9.54
N GLU A 55 -12.35 -6.89 9.99
CA GLU A 55 -13.37 -7.55 9.17
C GLU A 55 -13.98 -6.59 8.14
N GLN A 56 -14.20 -5.33 8.52
CA GLN A 56 -14.67 -4.28 7.59
C GLN A 56 -13.59 -3.98 6.53
N LEU A 57 -12.31 -3.93 6.93
CA LEU A 57 -11.19 -3.77 5.99
C LEU A 57 -11.10 -4.95 5.02
N GLN A 58 -11.22 -6.17 5.54
CA GLN A 58 -11.26 -7.37 4.72
C GLN A 58 -12.42 -7.32 3.73
N SER A 59 -13.63 -6.99 4.19
CA SER A 59 -14.82 -6.89 3.34
C SER A 59 -14.64 -5.85 2.23
N ALA A 60 -14.09 -4.67 2.55
CA ALA A 60 -13.77 -3.64 1.57
C ALA A 60 -12.80 -4.17 0.50
N MET A 61 -11.70 -4.80 0.91
CA MET A 61 -10.72 -5.40 -0.01
C MET A 61 -11.29 -6.58 -0.81
N GLN A 62 -12.19 -7.38 -0.24
CA GLN A 62 -12.88 -8.47 -0.93
C GLN A 62 -13.79 -7.94 -2.02
N SER A 63 -14.52 -6.84 -1.77
CA SER A 63 -15.36 -6.20 -2.80
C SER A 63 -14.56 -5.71 -4.01
N MET A 64 -13.26 -5.45 -3.83
CA MET A 64 -12.33 -5.06 -4.90
C MET A 64 -11.52 -6.26 -5.45
N HIS A 65 -11.77 -7.48 -4.98
CA HIS A 65 -10.98 -8.67 -5.28
C HIS A 65 -9.48 -8.56 -4.95
N ILE A 66 -9.10 -7.62 -4.07
CA ILE A 66 -7.72 -7.40 -3.62
C ILE A 66 -7.34 -8.35 -2.49
N TRP A 67 -8.29 -8.67 -1.61
CA TRP A 67 -8.04 -9.51 -0.44
C TRP A 67 -7.42 -10.86 -0.80
N GLN A 68 -7.98 -11.53 -1.82
CA GLN A 68 -7.49 -12.83 -2.26
C GLN A 68 -6.05 -12.74 -2.79
N LEU A 69 -5.70 -11.67 -3.50
CA LEU A 69 -4.33 -11.45 -4.00
C LEU A 69 -3.32 -11.28 -2.85
N LEU A 70 -3.71 -10.59 -1.78
CA LEU A 70 -2.88 -10.44 -0.59
C LEU A 70 -2.73 -11.76 0.17
N GLN A 71 -3.82 -12.52 0.32
CA GLN A 71 -3.79 -13.84 0.96
C GLN A 71 -2.91 -14.83 0.20
N THR A 72 -3.05 -14.91 -1.13
CA THR A 72 -2.18 -15.74 -1.98
C THR A 72 -0.72 -15.29 -1.93
N ALA A 73 -0.46 -14.00 -1.74
CA ALA A 73 0.88 -13.46 -1.56
C ALA A 73 1.46 -13.71 -0.14
N GLY A 74 0.70 -14.33 0.76
CA GLY A 74 1.15 -14.70 2.10
C GLY A 74 0.99 -13.59 3.15
N LEU A 75 0.06 -12.66 2.98
CA LEU A 75 -0.24 -11.62 3.98
C LEU A 75 -0.58 -12.26 5.34
N PRO A 76 0.23 -12.01 6.39
CA PRO A 76 -0.05 -12.52 7.73
C PRO A 76 -1.34 -11.90 8.32
N PRO A 77 -2.16 -12.65 9.08
CA PRO A 77 -3.34 -12.11 9.75
C PRO A 77 -3.03 -10.95 10.71
N THR A 78 -1.81 -10.93 11.26
CA THR A 78 -1.31 -9.89 12.18
C THR A 78 -1.15 -8.51 11.54
N GLU A 79 -1.12 -8.42 10.21
CA GLU A 79 -1.00 -7.15 9.50
C GLU A 79 -2.30 -6.33 9.53
N MET A 80 -3.47 -6.97 9.63
CA MET A 80 -4.76 -6.25 9.61
C MET A 80 -5.00 -5.38 10.83
N PRO A 81 -4.69 -5.82 12.06
CA PRO A 81 -4.66 -4.94 13.22
C PRO A 81 -3.76 -3.71 13.05
N ILE A 82 -2.64 -3.82 12.32
CA ILE A 82 -1.73 -2.69 12.05
C ILE A 82 -2.40 -1.67 11.12
N VAL A 83 -3.08 -2.13 10.06
CA VAL A 83 -3.85 -1.28 9.15
C VAL A 83 -4.99 -0.56 9.89
N ALA A 84 -5.77 -1.30 10.68
CA ALA A 84 -6.86 -0.74 11.48
C ALA A 84 -6.34 0.33 12.46
N ARG A 85 -5.19 0.07 13.09
CA ARG A 85 -4.52 1.03 13.98
C ARG A 85 -4.04 2.28 13.25
N GLY A 86 -3.41 2.14 12.08
CA GLY A 86 -2.97 3.30 11.30
C GLY A 86 -4.14 4.22 10.91
N LEU A 87 -5.27 3.62 10.51
CA LEU A 87 -6.50 4.35 10.21
C LEU A 87 -7.10 5.01 11.45
N SER A 88 -7.14 4.32 12.60
CA SER A 88 -7.71 4.88 13.83
C SER A 88 -6.86 5.97 14.46
N GLU A 89 -5.54 5.94 14.29
CA GLU A 89 -4.64 6.97 14.83
C GLU A 89 -4.47 8.17 13.89
N ARG A 90 -4.37 7.92 12.57
CA ARG A 90 -3.90 8.93 11.60
C ARG A 90 -4.77 9.07 10.35
N GLY A 91 -5.78 8.21 10.19
CA GLY A 91 -6.54 8.14 8.94
C GLY A 91 -5.73 7.62 7.75
N TYR A 92 -4.58 6.97 8.00
CA TYR A 92 -3.70 6.42 6.98
C TYR A 92 -3.11 5.07 7.37
N ALA A 93 -3.10 4.14 6.43
CA ALA A 93 -2.25 2.96 6.46
C ALA A 93 -1.95 2.51 5.03
N GLU A 94 -0.95 1.66 4.86
CA GLU A 94 -0.67 1.00 3.59
C GLU A 94 -0.22 -0.44 3.83
N ILE A 95 -0.31 -1.27 2.80
CA ILE A 95 0.32 -2.59 2.71
C ILE A 95 1.29 -2.51 1.54
N ASP A 96 2.58 -2.73 1.80
CA ASP A 96 3.60 -2.86 0.77
C ASP A 96 3.69 -4.32 0.33
N ALA A 97 3.45 -4.58 -0.96
CA ALA A 97 3.51 -5.90 -1.57
C ALA A 97 4.60 -5.98 -2.66
N ARG A 98 5.45 -4.95 -2.83
CA ARG A 98 6.44 -4.86 -3.92
C ARG A 98 7.43 -6.03 -3.97
N ARG A 99 7.69 -6.65 -2.81
CA ARG A 99 8.62 -7.78 -2.65
C ARG A 99 7.92 -9.14 -2.66
N ALA A 100 6.59 -9.15 -2.63
CA ALA A 100 5.80 -10.36 -2.63
C ALA A 100 5.59 -10.86 -4.07
N SER A 101 5.38 -12.17 -4.21
CA SER A 101 5.00 -12.76 -5.50
C SER A 101 3.52 -12.48 -5.79
N SER A 102 3.22 -11.26 -6.20
CA SER A 102 1.85 -10.76 -6.44
C SER A 102 1.83 -9.76 -7.60
N PRO A 103 0.71 -9.63 -8.34
CA PRO A 103 0.52 -8.50 -9.25
C PRO A 103 0.41 -7.16 -8.52
N LEU A 104 0.10 -7.17 -7.21
CA LEU A 104 0.02 -5.98 -6.37
C LEU A 104 1.42 -5.43 -6.05
N LEU A 105 1.56 -4.12 -6.20
CA LEU A 105 2.69 -3.36 -5.65
C LEU A 105 2.38 -2.92 -4.22
N TRP A 106 1.18 -2.41 -3.98
CA TRP A 106 0.77 -1.88 -2.68
C TRP A 106 -0.74 -1.69 -2.60
N VAL A 107 -1.23 -1.51 -1.38
CA VAL A 107 -2.61 -1.09 -1.10
C VAL A 107 -2.56 0.06 -0.09
N SER A 108 -3.09 1.23 -0.41
CA SER A 108 -3.18 2.36 0.52
C SER A 108 -4.61 2.53 1.01
N PHE A 109 -4.75 2.88 2.28
CA PHE A 109 -6.00 3.15 2.96
C PHE A 109 -5.94 4.58 3.49
N THR A 110 -6.89 5.40 3.08
CA THR A 110 -7.00 6.78 3.54
C THR A 110 -8.40 7.07 4.03
N SER A 111 -8.53 7.93 5.03
CA SER A 111 -9.82 8.40 5.50
C SER A 111 -9.87 9.92 5.52
N PRO A 112 -10.55 10.56 4.56
CA PRO A 112 -10.72 12.02 4.57
C PRO A 112 -11.77 12.49 5.59
N ALA A 113 -12.63 11.60 6.05
CA ALA A 113 -13.71 11.87 7.01
C ALA A 113 -14.02 10.61 7.82
N LYS A 114 -14.54 10.76 9.05
CA LYS A 114 -14.75 9.67 10.03
C LYS A 114 -15.46 8.43 9.50
N ASN A 115 -16.33 8.56 8.49
CA ASN A 115 -17.13 7.49 7.91
C ASN A 115 -16.79 7.19 6.44
N LYS A 116 -15.66 7.70 5.94
CA LYS A 116 -15.22 7.49 4.56
C LYS A 116 -13.90 6.76 4.55
N LEU A 117 -13.84 5.67 3.79
CA LEU A 117 -12.64 4.89 3.55
C LEU A 117 -12.33 4.88 2.06
N PHE A 118 -11.12 5.26 1.71
CA PHE A 118 -10.64 5.30 0.35
C PHE A 118 -9.56 4.22 0.24
N LEU A 119 -9.83 3.18 -0.55
CA LEU A 119 -8.83 2.18 -0.91
C LEU A 119 -8.28 2.48 -2.29
N ARG A 120 -6.97 2.31 -2.41
CA ARG A 120 -6.27 2.33 -3.69
C ARG A 120 -5.27 1.19 -3.73
N ALA A 121 -5.22 0.46 -4.84
CA ALA A 121 -4.26 -0.61 -5.05
C ALA A 121 -3.45 -0.37 -6.30
N GLY A 122 -2.12 -0.41 -6.15
CA GLY A 122 -1.17 -0.29 -7.24
C GLY A 122 -0.83 -1.66 -7.83
N PHE A 123 -0.74 -1.75 -9.16
CA PHE A 123 -0.40 -2.96 -9.91
C PHE A 123 0.71 -2.69 -10.90
N ALA A 124 1.69 -3.61 -11.01
CA ALA A 124 2.80 -3.46 -11.95
C ALA A 124 2.36 -3.51 -13.43
N LYS A 125 1.24 -4.20 -13.69
CA LYS A 125 0.60 -4.37 -15.01
C LYS A 125 -0.88 -4.02 -14.90
N ILE A 126 -1.60 -4.13 -16.01
CA ILE A 126 -3.05 -3.97 -16.03
C ILE A 126 -3.69 -4.80 -14.89
N PRO A 127 -4.60 -4.23 -14.07
CA PRO A 127 -5.21 -4.96 -12.98
C PRO A 127 -5.99 -6.18 -13.48
N PRO A 128 -6.01 -7.30 -12.72
CA PRO A 128 -6.81 -8.47 -13.07
C PRO A 128 -8.28 -8.13 -13.32
N TYR A 129 -8.96 -8.89 -14.17
CA TYR A 129 -10.35 -8.62 -14.59
C TYR A 129 -11.32 -8.46 -13.42
N ASP A 130 -11.19 -9.30 -12.40
CA ASP A 130 -12.04 -9.23 -11.21
C ASP A 130 -11.76 -7.96 -10.39
N CYS A 131 -10.50 -7.53 -10.29
CA CYS A 131 -10.13 -6.26 -9.66
C CYS A 131 -10.66 -5.06 -10.46
N ARG A 132 -10.89 -5.22 -11.77
CA ARG A 132 -11.57 -4.24 -12.62
C ARG A 132 -13.10 -4.31 -12.53
N GLN A 133 -13.65 -5.14 -11.64
CA GLN A 133 -15.09 -5.29 -11.44
C GLN A 133 -15.83 -5.79 -12.68
N GLY A 134 -15.16 -6.63 -13.48
CA GLY A 134 -15.70 -7.15 -14.73
C GLY A 134 -15.72 -6.14 -15.89
N LEU A 135 -15.07 -4.99 -15.74
CA LEU A 135 -15.06 -3.95 -16.77
C LEU A 135 -13.96 -4.22 -17.80
N LEU A 136 -14.32 -4.16 -19.08
CA LEU A 136 -13.38 -4.03 -20.18
C LEU A 136 -12.82 -2.59 -20.18
N LEU A 137 -11.50 -2.46 -20.35
CA LEU A 137 -10.86 -1.16 -20.24
C LEU A 137 -11.06 -0.35 -21.52
N GLU A 138 -11.70 0.80 -21.39
CA GLU A 138 -11.86 1.75 -22.49
C GLU A 138 -11.21 3.08 -22.10
N LYS A 139 -10.18 3.48 -22.84
CA LYS A 139 -9.48 4.73 -22.52
C LYS A 139 -10.44 5.92 -22.63
N VAL A 140 -10.58 6.70 -21.56
CA VAL A 140 -11.36 7.94 -21.59
C VAL A 140 -10.58 8.97 -22.44
N PRO A 141 -11.13 9.43 -23.59
CA PRO A 141 -10.44 10.40 -24.44
C PRO A 141 -10.20 11.72 -23.70
N GLY A 142 -8.98 12.26 -23.79
CA GLY A 142 -8.64 13.59 -23.25
C GLY A 142 -8.32 13.65 -21.74
N ASP A 143 -8.57 12.59 -20.98
CA ASP A 143 -8.43 12.62 -19.52
C ASP A 143 -7.00 12.31 -19.04
N ARG A 144 -6.05 13.16 -19.47
CA ARG A 144 -4.67 13.16 -18.99
C ARG A 144 -4.49 14.24 -17.95
N ASN A 145 -4.27 13.84 -16.70
CA ASN A 145 -4.07 14.76 -15.60
C ASN A 145 -2.63 14.74 -15.10
N LEU A 146 -2.21 15.83 -14.48
CA LEU A 146 -1.00 15.89 -13.67
C LEU A 146 -1.41 15.84 -12.21
N ARG A 147 -0.83 14.90 -11.46
CA ARG A 147 -0.94 14.87 -9.99
C ARG A 147 0.41 15.08 -9.35
N THR A 148 0.42 15.80 -8.23
CA THR A 148 1.61 15.94 -7.38
C THR A 148 1.42 15.08 -6.15
N LEU A 149 2.36 14.20 -5.88
CA LEU A 149 2.40 13.35 -4.69
C LEU A 149 3.50 13.82 -3.75
N ASN A 150 3.32 13.61 -2.44
CA ASN A 150 4.41 13.74 -1.48
C ASN A 150 4.86 12.34 -1.02
N GLN A 151 6.02 11.90 -1.48
CA GLN A 151 6.59 10.60 -1.14
C GLN A 151 7.91 10.80 -0.40
N ASN A 152 8.00 10.33 0.84
CA ASN A 152 9.18 10.49 1.71
C ASN A 152 9.69 11.95 1.79
N GLY A 153 8.77 12.92 1.86
CA GLY A 153 9.09 14.35 1.94
C GLY A 153 9.49 14.99 0.61
N ARG A 154 9.44 14.27 -0.51
CA ARG A 154 9.71 14.78 -1.85
C ARG A 154 8.43 14.93 -2.64
N GLN A 155 8.27 16.06 -3.33
CA GLN A 155 7.21 16.25 -4.30
C GLN A 155 7.55 15.53 -5.60
N ILE A 156 6.67 14.63 -6.04
CA ILE A 156 6.80 13.87 -7.28
C ILE A 156 5.63 14.26 -8.18
N LEU A 157 5.93 14.67 -9.40
CA LEU A 157 4.94 14.95 -10.43
C LEU A 157 4.71 13.68 -11.26
N GLN A 158 3.45 13.29 -11.43
CA GLN A 158 3.07 12.13 -12.22
C GLN A 158 2.00 12.50 -13.24
N ARG A 159 2.16 12.03 -14.47
CA ARG A 159 1.07 11.99 -15.44
C ARG A 159 0.18 10.79 -15.16
N THR A 160 -1.13 11.01 -15.21
CA THR A 160 -2.14 9.96 -15.08
C THR A 160 -3.06 9.97 -16.30
N ALA A 161 -3.58 8.81 -16.66
CA ALA A 161 -4.71 8.69 -17.58
C ALA A 161 -5.83 7.92 -16.90
N VAL A 162 -7.04 8.46 -16.95
CA VAL A 162 -8.23 7.76 -16.47
C VAL A 162 -8.69 6.78 -17.55
N TRP A 163 -8.89 5.53 -17.16
CA TRP A 163 -9.39 4.47 -18.04
C TRP A 163 -10.81 4.08 -17.70
N GLN A 164 -11.30 4.39 -16.51
CA GLN A 164 -12.72 4.18 -16.20
C GLN A 164 -13.06 4.94 -14.93
N PRO A 165 -13.87 6.01 -14.97
CA PRO A 165 -14.65 6.44 -13.82
C PRO A 165 -16.03 5.77 -13.87
N TYR A 166 -16.48 5.22 -12.75
CA TYR A 166 -17.82 4.65 -12.64
C TYR A 166 -18.37 4.91 -11.24
N GLN A 167 -19.57 5.48 -11.15
CA GLN A 167 -20.28 5.65 -9.90
C GLN A 167 -21.22 4.45 -9.72
N ARG A 168 -21.02 3.71 -8.63
CA ARG A 168 -21.94 2.65 -8.17
C ARG A 168 -22.72 3.15 -6.97
N ASP A 169 -23.79 2.45 -6.64
CA ASP A 169 -24.58 2.69 -5.44
C ASP A 169 -23.74 2.59 -4.16
N ASP A 170 -22.65 1.81 -4.18
CA ASP A 170 -21.74 1.60 -3.06
C ASP A 170 -20.52 2.54 -3.02
N GLY A 171 -20.36 3.42 -4.02
CA GLY A 171 -19.31 4.43 -4.05
C GLY A 171 -18.72 4.69 -5.44
N GLN A 172 -17.71 5.55 -5.49
CA GLN A 172 -16.97 5.83 -6.72
C GLN A 172 -15.88 4.77 -6.93
N PHE A 173 -15.80 4.24 -8.15
CA PHE A 173 -14.76 3.32 -8.58
C PHE A 173 -14.00 3.92 -9.76
N GLN A 174 -12.65 3.87 -9.71
CA GLN A 174 -11.82 4.38 -10.80
C GLN A 174 -10.65 3.46 -11.14
N ILE A 175 -10.27 3.42 -12.41
CA ILE A 175 -9.05 2.78 -12.89
C ILE A 175 -8.17 3.83 -13.56
N LEU A 176 -6.92 3.92 -13.11
CA LEU A 176 -5.94 4.88 -13.57
C LEU A 176 -4.70 4.15 -14.11
N GLN A 177 -4.07 4.73 -15.12
CA GLN A 177 -2.71 4.40 -15.51
C GLN A 177 -1.79 5.55 -15.11
N ILE A 178 -0.72 5.24 -14.40
CA ILE A 178 0.30 6.17 -13.93
C ILE A 178 1.52 6.01 -14.82
N PHE A 179 2.00 7.11 -15.39
CA PHE A 179 3.17 7.14 -16.24
C PHE A 179 4.37 7.68 -15.46
N ALA A 180 5.46 6.92 -15.48
CA ALA A 180 6.73 7.35 -14.94
C ALA A 180 7.40 8.34 -15.90
N ASP A 181 7.48 9.59 -15.48
CA ASP A 181 8.17 10.66 -16.22
C ASP A 181 9.48 11.08 -15.55
N GLN A 182 9.72 10.57 -14.33
CA GLN A 182 10.88 10.91 -13.51
C GLN A 182 11.79 9.69 -13.27
N PRO A 183 13.11 9.90 -13.14
CA PRO A 183 14.04 8.84 -12.73
C PRO A 183 13.60 8.20 -11.41
N ASN A 184 13.67 6.87 -11.32
CA ASN A 184 13.27 6.05 -10.17
C ASN A 184 11.76 5.96 -9.86
N THR A 185 10.90 6.42 -10.78
CA THR A 185 9.47 6.11 -10.74
C THR A 185 9.15 5.00 -11.73
N VAL A 186 8.18 4.14 -11.41
CA VAL A 186 7.76 3.04 -12.28
C VAL A 186 6.31 3.26 -12.67
N SER A 187 6.05 3.18 -13.98
CA SER A 187 4.67 3.22 -14.49
C SER A 187 3.90 2.05 -13.90
N HIS A 188 2.69 2.31 -13.43
CA HIS A 188 1.85 1.30 -12.80
C HIS A 188 0.38 1.63 -13.04
N TRP A 189 -0.48 0.70 -12.68
CA TRP A 189 -1.91 0.87 -12.72
C TRP A 189 -2.45 1.01 -11.32
N GLU A 190 -3.53 1.78 -11.16
CA GLU A 190 -4.21 1.92 -9.90
C GLU A 190 -5.68 1.58 -10.06
N VAL A 191 -6.21 0.86 -9.08
CA VAL A 191 -7.64 0.71 -8.88
C VAL A 191 -8.00 1.45 -7.60
N TYR A 192 -9.01 2.30 -7.66
CA TYR A 192 -9.49 3.13 -6.58
C TYR A 192 -10.96 2.84 -6.28
N LYS A 193 -11.33 2.80 -5.00
CA LYS A 193 -12.73 2.78 -4.58
C LYS A 193 -12.95 3.57 -3.29
N GLU A 194 -14.00 4.38 -3.28
CA GLU A 194 -14.54 5.02 -2.07
C GLU A 194 -15.60 4.11 -1.43
N PHE A 195 -15.53 3.99 -0.11
CA PHE A 195 -16.50 3.29 0.72
C PHE A 195 -17.09 4.25 1.75
N THR A 196 -18.41 4.19 1.90
CA THR A 196 -19.07 4.75 3.09
C THR A 196 -19.13 3.67 4.14
N LEU A 197 -18.46 3.90 5.27
CA LEU A 197 -18.54 3.00 6.40
C LEU A 197 -19.88 3.19 7.11
N PRO A 198 -20.50 2.12 7.63
CA PRO A 198 -21.65 2.27 8.51
C PRO A 198 -21.26 3.20 9.67
N ALA A 199 -22.19 4.06 10.08
CA ALA A 199 -21.97 4.91 11.24
C ALA A 199 -21.56 4.00 12.41
N GLY A 200 -20.37 4.24 12.96
CA GLY A 200 -19.96 3.55 14.18
C GLY A 200 -20.96 3.83 15.29
N PRO A 201 -21.04 2.95 16.31
CA PRO A 201 -21.83 3.22 17.51
C PRO A 201 -21.40 4.53 18.20
#